data_AF-A0A945DSJ9-F1
#
_entry.id   AF-A0A945DSJ9-F1
#
_cell.length_a   1.000
_cell.length_b   1.000
_cell.length_c   1.000
_cell.angle_alpha   90.00
_cell.angle_beta   90.00
_cell.angle_gamma   90.00
#
_symmetry.space_group_name_H-M   'P 1'
#
loop_
_entity.id
_entity.type
_entity.pdbx_description
1 polymer ?
#
loop_
_entity_poly.entity_id
_entity_poly.type
_entity_poly.pdbx_seq_one_letter_code
_entity_poly.pdbx_strand_id
1 'polypeptide(L)' 'GRAKFHEANHAALRKAYEQLKVSGVKHLHYLSGDDLLGDDAEGTTDASHPNDLGFVRQADAFEPVLRRALGLK' A
#
# COMPACT_ATOMS: atom_id res chain seq x y z
N GLY A 1 15.78 8.76 -12.23
CA GLY A 1 16.22 7.56 -11.49
C GLY A 1 15.00 6.83 -10.94
N ARG A 2 15.14 5.55 -10.59
CA ARG A 2 14.02 4.72 -10.11
C ARG A 2 13.25 5.34 -8.94
N ALA A 3 13.94 5.92 -7.95
CA ALA A 3 13.29 6.58 -6.81
C ALA A 3 12.26 7.65 -7.21
N LYS A 4 12.63 8.60 -8.09
CA LYS A 4 11.71 9.63 -8.60
C LYS A 4 10.51 9.05 -9.35
N PHE A 5 10.70 7.93 -10.05
CA PHE A 5 9.62 7.24 -10.75
C PHE A 5 8.63 6.61 -9.76
N HIS A 6 9.12 5.93 -8.71
CA HIS A 6 8.26 5.39 -7.65
C HIS A 6 7.52 6.48 -6.90
N GLU A 7 8.18 7.59 -6.54
CA GLU A 7 7.57 8.75 -5.90
C GLU A 7 6.44 9.34 -6.76
N ALA A 8 6.68 9.51 -8.07
CA ALA A 8 5.66 9.99 -9.01
C ALA A 8 4.46 9.04 -9.10
N ASN A 9 4.69 7.72 -9.11
CA ASN A 9 3.62 6.73 -9.12
C ASN A 9 2.81 6.75 -7.83
N HIS A 10 3.46 6.87 -6.66
CA HIS A 10 2.79 6.96 -5.36
C HIS A 10 1.94 8.24 -5.29
N ALA A 11 2.47 9.37 -5.76
CA ALA A 11 1.75 10.63 -5.85
C ALA A 11 0.54 10.56 -6.82
N ALA A 12 0.70 9.90 -7.97
CA ALA A 12 -0.38 9.71 -8.93
C ALA A 12 -1.51 8.84 -8.36
N LEU A 13 -1.18 7.72 -7.70
CA LEU A 13 -2.16 6.86 -7.04
C LEU A 13 -2.92 7.60 -5.94
N ARG A 14 -2.21 8.38 -5.11
CA ARG A 14 -2.84 9.21 -4.06
C ARG A 14 -3.76 10.27 -4.65
N LYS A 15 -3.34 10.94 -5.72
CA LYS A 15 -4.17 11.92 -6.43
C LYS A 15 -5.45 11.30 -6.98
N ALA A 16 -5.36 10.13 -7.60
CA ALA A 16 -6.52 9.40 -8.11
C ALA A 16 -7.49 9.02 -6.99
N TYR A 17 -6.98 8.52 -5.86
CA TYR A 17 -7.80 8.23 -4.67
C TYR A 17 -8.55 9.48 -4.17
N GLU A 18 -7.86 10.62 -4.01
CA GLU A 18 -8.50 11.86 -3.56
C GLU A 18 -9.56 12.36 -4.55
N GLN A 19 -9.32 12.24 -5.87
CA GLN A 19 -10.32 12.58 -6.89
C GLN A 19 -11.58 11.72 -6.75
N LEU A 20 -11.42 10.41 -6.56
CA LEU A 20 -12.56 9.50 -6.37
C LEU A 20 -13.32 9.81 -5.07
N LYS A 21 -12.59 10.13 -4.00
CA LYS A 21 -13.18 10.56 -2.71
C LYS A 21 -13.98 11.86 -2.85
N VAL A 22 -13.45 12.86 -3.55
CA VAL A 22 -14.15 14.13 -3.85
C VAL A 22 -15.38 13.90 -4.73
N SER A 23 -15.30 12.97 -5.68
CA SER A 23 -16.45 12.60 -6.53
C SER A 23 -17.57 11.84 -5.80
N GLY A 24 -17.36 11.50 -4.52
CA GLY A 24 -18.38 10.90 -3.66
C GLY A 24 -18.41 9.37 -3.67
N VAL A 25 -17.40 8.70 -4.25
CA VAL A 25 -17.26 7.24 -4.20
C VAL A 25 -17.24 6.78 -2.74
N LYS A 26 -18.15 5.87 -2.40
CA LYS A 26 -18.29 5.30 -1.05
C LYS A 26 -17.50 4.01 -0.93
N HIS A 27 -17.19 3.62 0.32
CA HIS A 27 -16.43 2.40 0.63
C HIS A 27 -15.06 2.33 -0.08
N LEU A 28 -14.45 3.48 -0.31
CA LEU A 28 -13.11 3.60 -0.87
C LEU A 28 -12.09 3.76 0.26
N HIS A 29 -11.07 2.93 0.26
CA HIS A 29 -10.01 2.89 1.27
C HIS A 29 -8.65 3.01 0.59
N TYR A 30 -7.67 3.55 1.32
CA TYR A 30 -6.30 3.74 0.83
C TYR A 30 -5.30 3.21 1.85
N LEU A 31 -4.32 2.44 1.37
CA LEU A 31 -3.16 1.95 2.11
C LEU A 31 -1.91 2.41 1.36
N SER A 32 -0.97 3.07 2.06
CA SER A 32 0.32 3.46 1.45
C SER A 32 1.18 2.23 1.19
N GLY A 33 2.00 2.28 0.14
CA GLY A 33 2.92 1.19 -0.20
C GLY A 33 4.23 1.19 0.59
N ASP A 34 4.54 2.30 1.28
CA ASP A 34 5.88 2.56 1.81
C ASP A 34 6.33 1.54 2.88
N ASP A 35 5.38 1.05 3.69
CA ASP A 35 5.67 0.14 4.81
C ASP A 35 5.48 -1.35 4.46
N LEU A 36 5.05 -1.67 3.22
CA LEU A 36 4.61 -3.02 2.86
C LEU A 36 5.71 -4.07 2.84
N LEU A 37 6.97 -3.66 2.67
CA LEU A 37 8.12 -4.55 2.54
C LEU A 37 9.17 -4.36 3.64
N GLY A 38 8.94 -3.40 4.55
CA GLY A 38 9.95 -2.93 5.51
C GLY A 38 11.01 -2.04 4.88
N ASP A 39 11.93 -1.54 5.72
CA ASP A 39 12.97 -0.58 5.38
C ASP A 39 14.40 -1.17 5.40
N ASP A 40 14.51 -2.49 5.59
CA ASP A 40 15.76 -3.23 5.76
C ASP A 40 16.24 -3.99 4.50
N ALA A 41 15.49 -3.92 3.40
CA ALA A 41 15.71 -4.65 2.16
C ALA A 41 15.60 -6.20 2.24
N GLU A 42 15.11 -6.75 3.36
CA GLU A 42 14.94 -8.20 3.56
C GLU A 42 13.60 -8.74 3.06
N GLY A 43 12.65 -7.86 2.70
CA GLY A 43 11.28 -8.22 2.37
C GLY A 43 11.06 -8.79 0.96
N THR A 44 12.08 -8.90 0.12
CA THR A 44 11.91 -9.31 -1.30
C THR A 44 12.99 -10.30 -1.75
N THR A 45 12.65 -11.15 -2.72
CA THR A 45 13.60 -12.08 -3.34
C THR A 45 14.52 -11.39 -4.36
N ASP A 46 14.00 -10.38 -5.07
CA ASP A 46 14.66 -9.78 -6.23
C ASP A 46 14.48 -8.25 -6.32
N ALA A 47 14.25 -7.59 -5.17
CA ALA A 47 13.90 -6.17 -5.05
C ALA A 47 12.52 -5.79 -5.62
N SER A 48 11.68 -6.76 -5.99
CA SER A 48 10.31 -6.51 -6.50
C SER A 48 9.27 -7.46 -5.90
N HIS A 49 9.56 -8.76 -5.89
CA HIS A 49 8.62 -9.78 -5.45
C HIS A 49 8.80 -10.08 -3.96
N PRO A 50 7.74 -9.97 -3.13
CA PRO A 50 7.82 -10.29 -1.71
C PRO A 50 8.22 -11.74 -1.48
N ASN A 51 9.10 -11.97 -0.51
CA ASN A 51 9.35 -13.30 0.04
C ASN A 51 8.41 -13.57 1.23
N ASP A 52 8.61 -14.67 1.96
CA ASP A 52 7.74 -15.02 3.11
C ASP A 52 7.69 -13.91 4.17
N LEU A 53 8.83 -13.30 4.50
CA LEU A 53 8.90 -12.17 5.43
C LEU A 53 8.15 -10.94 4.88
N GLY A 54 8.34 -10.64 3.59
CA GLY A 54 7.61 -9.58 2.91
C GLY A 54 6.10 -9.78 2.95
N PHE A 55 5.62 -11.00 2.72
CA PHE A 55 4.19 -11.31 2.80
C PHE A 55 3.63 -11.20 4.22
N VAL A 56 4.39 -11.58 5.26
CA VAL A 56 3.98 -11.35 6.66
C VAL A 56 3.82 -9.85 6.94
N ARG A 57 4.81 -9.02 6.54
CA ARG A 57 4.73 -7.56 6.68
C ARG A 57 3.53 -6.96 5.95
N GLN A 58 3.26 -7.43 4.73
CA GLN A 58 2.05 -7.05 4.01
C GLN A 58 0.79 -7.44 4.76
N ALA A 59 0.71 -8.67 5.29
CA ALA A 59 -0.45 -9.11 6.05
C ALA A 59 -0.71 -8.22 7.27
N ASP A 60 0.33 -7.87 8.03
CA ASP A 60 0.24 -6.99 9.20
C ASP A 60 -0.24 -5.57 8.83
N ALA A 61 0.16 -5.06 7.66
CA ALA A 61 -0.28 -3.75 7.17
C ALA A 61 -1.72 -3.78 6.61
N PHE A 62 -2.09 -4.85 5.90
CA PHE A 62 -3.41 -4.99 5.27
C PHE A 62 -4.51 -5.33 6.27
N GLU A 63 -4.26 -6.23 7.22
CA GLU A 63 -5.24 -6.73 8.18
C GLU A 63 -6.07 -5.61 8.85
N PRO A 64 -5.46 -4.57 9.45
CA PRO A 64 -6.23 -3.55 10.15
C PRO A 64 -7.02 -2.66 9.18
N VAL A 65 -6.54 -2.49 7.94
CA VAL A 65 -7.27 -1.74 6.89
C VAL A 65 -8.48 -2.54 6.41
N LEU A 66 -8.29 -3.83 6.14
CA LEU A 66 -9.36 -4.73 5.71
C LEU A 66 -10.41 -4.91 6.81
N ARG A 67 -10.01 -5.08 8.06
CA ARG A 67 -10.92 -5.14 9.22
C ARG A 67 -11.83 -3.91 9.28
N ARG A 68 -11.24 -2.71 9.17
CA ARG A 68 -12.02 -1.45 9.11
C ARG A 68 -12.91 -1.36 7.88
N ALA A 69 -12.42 -1.75 6.70
CA ALA A 69 -13.17 -1.68 5.45
C ALA A 69 -14.39 -2.62 5.45
N LEU A 70 -14.25 -3.78 6.07
CA LEU A 70 -15.30 -4.80 6.20
C LEU A 70 -16.22 -4.56 7.40
N GLY A 71 -15.98 -3.54 8.22
CA GLY A 71 -16.77 -3.26 9.43
C GLY A 71 -16.64 -4.34 10.51
N LEU A 72 -15.53 -5.10 10.49
CA LEU A 72 -15.22 -6.12 11.48
C LEU A 72 -14.67 -5.45 12.74
N LYS A 73 -15.14 -5.88 13.91
CA LYS A 73 -14.62 -5.44 15.22
C LYS A 73 -13.29 -6.08 15.54
#